data_AF-A0A9W9YB38-F1
#
_entry.id   AF-A0A9W9YB38-F1
#
_cell.length_a   1.000
_cell.length_b   1.000
_cell.length_c   1.000
_cell.angle_alpha   90.00
_cell.angle_beta   90.00
_cell.angle_gamma   90.00
#
_symmetry.space_group_name_H-M   'P 1'
#
loop_
_entity.id
_entity.type
_entity.pdbx_description
1 polymer ?
#
loop_
_entity_poly.entity_id
_entity_poly.type
_entity_poly.pdbx_seq_one_letter_code
_entity_poly.pdbx_strand_id
1 'polypeptide(L)'
;MNLFQLSTSWGINPALVTAHHTLGLKFENGKVYVCLGSEWKSFRLEGGIYGTETNPGYSCKDILNKAGKQLSNGVFWIHLKGSHDAFPVFCDMVAGGWTLVFKVVSGVDKKVWDVYNSAQASAEFVTAALDITNQHHDHYKNRVVMNWDNFNPSQAKVILYEGAVAKKSLVFDASGTDKLNWYSEAKLSTSSCLISRQKQKNLFSIRADVAEPTAEVFSLTGTTVAVGLMPVGGNCCCMVLVGKQPSRRNKVLYSKLSTYTNWNTNANVGVADVLAVFVM
;
A
#
# COMPACT_ATOMS: atom_id res chain seq x y z
N MET A 1 49.89 -4.04 10.64
CA MET A 1 48.81 -4.30 11.62
C MET A 1 48.95 -3.26 12.71
N ASN A 2 48.20 -2.15 12.63
CA ASN A 2 48.42 -1.01 13.51
C ASN A 2 47.63 -1.19 14.80
N LEU A 3 48.32 -1.44 15.92
CA LEU A 3 47.73 -1.25 17.24
C LEU A 3 47.72 0.24 17.56
N PHE A 4 46.53 0.80 17.79
CA PHE A 4 46.40 2.03 18.57
C PHE A 4 46.32 1.65 20.05
N GLN A 5 47.42 1.82 20.78
CA GLN A 5 47.39 1.89 22.23
C GLN A 5 47.08 3.34 22.66
N LEU A 6 46.06 3.51 23.51
CA LEU A 6 45.88 4.71 24.30
C LEU A 6 46.24 4.37 25.75
N SER A 7 47.37 4.88 26.23
CA SER A 7 47.78 4.77 27.62
C SER A 7 47.27 5.96 28.44
N THR A 8 46.63 5.71 29.57
CA THR A 8 46.53 6.69 30.66
C THR A 8 46.87 6.00 31.98
N SER A 9 47.88 6.51 32.68
CA SER A 9 48.41 5.95 33.92
C SER A 9 48.34 6.98 35.04
N TRP A 10 47.42 6.82 35.99
CA TRP A 10 47.42 7.57 37.25
C TRP A 10 46.78 6.76 38.40
N GLY A 11 47.47 6.71 39.54
CA GLY A 11 46.89 6.59 40.89
C GLY A 11 46.06 5.36 41.23
N ILE A 12 46.66 4.38 41.92
CA ILE A 12 45.93 3.29 42.58
C ILE A 12 45.26 3.83 43.86
N ASN A 13 43.95 3.64 44.01
CA ASN A 13 43.24 3.79 45.30
C ASN A 13 42.39 2.51 45.52
N PRO A 14 42.69 1.65 46.51
CA PRO A 14 42.22 0.26 46.54
C PRO A 14 40.78 0.07 47.06
N ALA A 15 39.90 1.06 46.92
CA ALA A 15 38.57 1.06 47.54
C ALA A 15 37.44 1.56 46.61
N LEU A 16 37.40 1.06 45.36
CA LEU A 16 36.22 1.16 44.47
C LEU A 16 36.32 0.12 43.35
N VAL A 17 35.81 -1.09 43.61
CA VAL A 17 35.63 -2.12 42.56
C VAL A 17 34.37 -1.78 41.76
N THR A 18 34.48 -0.84 40.83
CA THR A 18 33.45 -0.65 39.80
C THR A 18 33.55 -1.79 38.80
N ALA A 19 32.50 -2.63 38.74
CA ALA A 19 32.43 -3.75 37.81
C ALA A 19 32.46 -3.25 36.35
N HIS A 20 33.62 -3.41 35.69
CA HIS A 20 33.76 -3.19 34.25
C HIS A 20 33.00 -4.28 33.49
N HIS A 21 31.71 -4.06 33.27
CA HIS A 21 30.90 -4.83 32.32
C HIS A 21 31.40 -4.55 30.90
N THR A 22 32.45 -5.27 30.52
CA THR A 22 33.16 -5.09 29.25
C THR A 22 32.35 -5.75 28.14
N LEU A 23 31.44 -4.97 27.55
CA LEU A 23 30.71 -5.32 26.33
C LEU A 23 31.70 -5.38 25.15
N GLY A 24 32.37 -6.53 25.02
CA GLY A 24 33.27 -6.86 23.94
C GLY A 24 32.55 -7.47 22.75
N LEU A 25 32.95 -7.07 21.54
CA LEU A 25 32.60 -7.74 20.29
C LEU A 25 33.86 -8.39 19.72
N LYS A 26 33.77 -9.65 19.29
CA LYS A 26 34.82 -10.29 18.49
C LYS A 26 34.23 -11.04 17.29
N PHE A 27 35.02 -11.12 16.21
CA PHE A 27 34.72 -11.92 15.04
C PHE A 27 35.77 -13.03 14.92
N GLU A 28 35.33 -14.29 14.91
CA GLU A 28 36.21 -15.45 14.95
C GLU A 28 35.53 -16.61 14.22
N ASN A 29 36.27 -17.38 13.41
CA ASN A 29 35.75 -18.54 12.66
C ASN A 29 34.42 -18.28 11.91
N GLY A 30 34.27 -17.08 11.33
CA GLY A 30 33.07 -16.68 10.58
C GLY A 30 31.84 -16.33 11.43
N LYS A 31 31.98 -16.18 12.76
CA LYS A 31 30.88 -15.87 13.68
C LYS A 31 31.16 -14.59 14.47
N VAL A 32 30.10 -13.84 14.76
CA VAL A 32 30.13 -12.72 15.72
C VAL A 32 29.86 -13.26 17.12
N TYR A 33 30.65 -12.83 18.09
CA TYR A 33 30.48 -13.16 19.51
C TYR A 33 30.33 -11.85 20.30
N VAL A 34 29.37 -11.85 21.23
CA VAL A 34 29.19 -10.79 22.23
C VAL A 34 29.66 -11.32 23.59
N CYS A 35 30.43 -10.51 24.31
CA CYS A 35 30.79 -10.77 25.70
C CYS A 35 29.65 -10.32 26.62
N LEU A 36 29.07 -11.26 27.36
CA LEU A 36 28.02 -11.03 28.35
C LEU A 36 28.59 -11.36 29.73
N GLY A 37 29.22 -10.38 30.37
CA GLY A 37 29.95 -10.57 31.63
C GLY A 37 31.25 -11.34 31.40
N SER A 38 31.29 -12.60 31.81
CA SER A 38 32.42 -13.52 31.62
C SER A 38 32.22 -14.52 30.48
N GLU A 39 31.04 -14.57 29.85
CA GLU A 39 30.71 -15.54 28.79
C GLU A 39 30.76 -14.91 27.39
N TRP A 40 31.34 -15.63 26.42
CA TRP A 40 31.23 -15.29 25.00
C TRP A 40 30.08 -16.07 24.36
N LYS A 41 29.02 -15.39 23.93
CA LYS A 41 27.90 -16.03 23.19
C LYS A 41 28.00 -15.69 21.71
N SER A 42 28.11 -16.72 20.87
CA SER A 42 27.90 -16.57 19.44
C SER A 42 26.41 -16.58 19.14
N PHE A 43 25.95 -15.60 18.37
CA PHE A 43 24.68 -15.70 17.66
C PHE A 43 24.97 -15.96 16.19
N ARG A 44 24.16 -16.80 15.55
CA ARG A 44 24.05 -16.74 14.09
C ARG A 44 23.20 -15.52 13.77
N LEU A 45 23.70 -14.64 12.92
CA LEU A 45 22.85 -13.92 11.98
C LEU A 45 22.34 -14.98 10.99
N GLU A 46 21.31 -15.72 11.39
CA GLU A 46 20.56 -16.54 10.42
C GLU A 46 19.98 -15.59 9.36
N GLY A 47 19.89 -16.08 8.11
CA GLY A 47 19.73 -15.25 6.91
C GLY A 47 18.77 -14.07 7.12
N GLY A 48 19.25 -12.86 6.81
CA GLY A 48 18.68 -11.59 7.28
C GLY A 48 17.15 -11.52 7.15
N ILE A 49 16.50 -10.81 8.08
CA ILE A 49 15.04 -10.80 8.27
C ILE A 49 14.29 -10.74 6.92
N TYR A 50 13.42 -11.72 6.66
CA TYR A 50 12.70 -11.79 5.38
C TYR A 50 11.72 -10.63 5.21
N GLY A 51 11.66 -10.06 4.00
CA GLY A 51 10.95 -8.82 3.71
C GLY A 51 11.76 -7.54 4.00
N THR A 52 13.09 -7.63 4.04
CA THR A 52 14.01 -6.47 4.13
C THR A 52 14.69 -6.22 2.79
N GLU A 53 15.30 -5.05 2.61
CA GLU A 53 15.99 -4.65 1.36
C GLU A 53 17.02 -5.69 0.89
N THR A 54 17.76 -6.28 1.84
CA THR A 54 18.79 -7.31 1.58
C THR A 54 18.25 -8.75 1.54
N ASN A 55 17.00 -8.98 1.91
CA ASN A 55 16.31 -10.27 1.77
C ASN A 55 14.80 -10.07 1.49
N PRO A 56 14.45 -9.57 0.29
CA PRO A 56 13.09 -9.15 -0.03
C PRO A 56 12.14 -10.33 -0.27
N GLY A 57 10.84 -10.09 -0.08
CA GLY A 57 9.78 -11.05 -0.45
C GLY A 57 9.36 -10.96 -1.91
N TYR A 58 8.53 -11.89 -2.37
CA TYR A 58 7.84 -11.72 -3.67
C TYR A 58 6.57 -10.86 -3.56
N SER A 59 5.93 -10.84 -2.39
CA SER A 59 4.77 -10.02 -2.06
C SER A 59 4.61 -9.92 -0.54
N CYS A 60 3.75 -9.02 -0.06
CA CYS A 60 3.39 -8.98 1.36
C CYS A 60 2.81 -10.32 1.86
N LYS A 61 2.08 -11.04 0.99
CA LYS A 61 1.50 -12.35 1.28
C LYS A 61 2.58 -13.41 1.48
N ASP A 62 3.58 -13.39 0.60
CA ASP A 62 4.73 -14.29 0.65
C ASP A 62 5.59 -14.05 1.92
N ILE A 63 5.83 -12.78 2.27
CA ILE A 63 6.52 -12.41 3.51
C ILE A 63 5.74 -12.94 4.73
N LEU A 64 4.43 -12.69 4.80
CA LEU A 64 3.59 -13.14 5.90
C LEU A 64 3.60 -14.67 6.04
N ASN A 65 3.49 -15.40 4.92
CA ASN A 65 3.50 -16.86 4.92
C ASN A 65 4.85 -17.43 5.40
N LYS A 66 5.98 -16.81 5.04
CA LYS A 66 7.33 -17.27 5.44
C LYS A 66 7.80 -16.76 6.81
N ALA A 67 7.14 -15.76 7.39
CA ALA A 67 7.55 -15.16 8.66
C ALA A 67 7.49 -16.10 9.87
N GLY A 68 6.64 -17.15 9.82
CA GLY A 68 6.46 -18.10 10.91
C GLY A 68 5.86 -17.51 12.20
N LYS A 69 5.45 -16.24 12.17
CA LYS A 69 4.91 -15.48 13.30
C LYS A 69 3.94 -14.40 12.80
N GLN A 70 3.11 -13.87 13.70
CA GLN A 70 2.28 -12.72 13.38
C GLN A 70 3.15 -11.49 13.12
N LEU A 71 2.88 -10.79 12.02
CA LEU A 71 3.51 -9.52 11.67
C LEU A 71 2.49 -8.38 11.82
N SER A 72 2.99 -7.20 12.20
CA SER A 72 2.23 -5.95 12.18
C SER A 72 2.23 -5.33 10.77
N ASN A 73 1.28 -4.43 10.52
CA ASN A 73 1.26 -3.62 9.30
C ASN A 73 2.46 -2.67 9.27
N GLY A 74 3.01 -2.41 8.09
CA GLY A 74 4.19 -1.56 7.95
C GLY A 74 4.82 -1.61 6.57
N VAL A 75 5.99 -0.98 6.43
CA VAL A 75 6.77 -1.02 5.18
C VAL A 75 7.69 -2.23 5.19
N PHE A 76 7.63 -3.02 4.11
CA PHE A 76 8.51 -4.15 3.84
C PHE A 76 9.06 -4.02 2.41
N TRP A 77 10.08 -4.82 2.09
CA TRP A 77 10.70 -4.83 0.78
C TRP A 77 10.32 -6.08 0.00
N ILE A 78 9.95 -5.88 -1.27
CA ILE A 78 9.66 -6.95 -2.21
C ILE A 78 10.44 -6.79 -3.50
N HIS A 79 10.55 -7.87 -4.27
CA HIS A 79 11.04 -7.86 -5.64
C HIS A 79 10.08 -8.66 -6.54
N LEU A 80 10.09 -8.37 -7.84
CA LEU A 80 9.28 -9.14 -8.80
C LEU A 80 10.05 -10.40 -9.25
N LYS A 81 9.33 -11.46 -9.63
CA LYS A 81 9.95 -12.65 -10.21
C LYS A 81 10.75 -12.26 -11.46
N GLY A 82 11.96 -12.83 -11.60
CA GLY A 82 12.88 -12.47 -12.69
C GLY A 82 13.59 -11.12 -12.56
N SER A 83 13.38 -10.37 -11.47
CA SER A 83 14.16 -9.16 -11.13
C SER A 83 14.82 -9.34 -9.77
N HIS A 84 16.00 -8.75 -9.59
CA HIS A 84 16.69 -8.65 -8.30
C HIS A 84 16.51 -7.28 -7.63
N ASP A 85 15.83 -6.35 -8.29
CA ASP A 85 15.68 -4.97 -7.81
C ASP A 85 14.56 -4.90 -6.77
N ALA A 86 14.96 -4.84 -5.50
CA ALA A 86 14.05 -4.67 -4.38
C ALA A 86 13.45 -3.25 -4.36
N PHE A 87 12.21 -3.13 -3.90
CA PHE A 87 11.53 -1.85 -3.67
C PHE A 87 10.61 -1.93 -2.44
N PRO A 88 10.40 -0.82 -1.72
CA PRO A 88 9.58 -0.81 -0.52
C PRO A 88 8.09 -0.72 -0.86
N VAL A 89 7.26 -1.40 -0.07
CA VAL A 89 5.80 -1.42 -0.18
C VAL A 89 5.17 -1.41 1.21
N PHE A 90 3.99 -0.79 1.35
CA PHE A 90 3.19 -0.96 2.56
C PHE A 90 2.44 -2.30 2.50
N CYS A 91 2.56 -3.06 3.59
CA CYS A 91 1.91 -4.34 3.78
C CYS A 91 0.84 -4.26 4.88
N ASP A 92 -0.39 -4.62 4.54
CA ASP A 92 -1.44 -4.94 5.52
C ASP A 92 -1.32 -6.43 5.89
N MET A 93 -0.39 -6.72 6.80
CA MET A 93 -0.11 -8.06 7.32
C MET A 93 -1.26 -8.61 8.17
N VAL A 94 -1.92 -7.74 8.95
CA VAL A 94 -3.03 -8.11 9.83
C VAL A 94 -4.25 -8.56 9.03
N ALA A 95 -4.58 -7.90 7.91
CA ALA A 95 -5.65 -8.35 7.01
C ALA A 95 -5.23 -9.47 6.03
N GLY A 96 -4.09 -10.13 6.27
CA GLY A 96 -3.69 -11.35 5.56
C GLY A 96 -2.59 -11.18 4.51
N GLY A 97 -1.87 -10.06 4.49
CA GLY A 97 -0.68 -9.84 3.64
C GLY A 97 -0.95 -9.08 2.35
N TRP A 98 -1.74 -8.01 2.39
CA TRP A 98 -2.03 -7.20 1.19
C TRP A 98 -0.91 -6.23 0.85
N THR A 99 -0.59 -6.10 -0.43
CA THR A 99 0.48 -5.24 -0.97
C THR A 99 -0.11 -3.94 -1.53
N LEU A 100 0.26 -2.77 -1.00
CA LEU A 100 -0.15 -1.47 -1.54
C LEU A 100 0.56 -1.17 -2.87
N VAL A 101 -0.20 -0.99 -3.94
CA VAL A 101 0.35 -0.80 -5.31
C VAL A 101 -0.01 0.55 -5.95
N PHE A 102 -1.12 1.16 -5.52
CA PHE A 102 -1.52 2.49 -5.99
C PHE A 102 -2.23 3.26 -4.86
N LYS A 103 -1.99 4.58 -4.76
CA LYS A 103 -2.64 5.48 -3.80
C LYS A 103 -2.98 6.80 -4.48
N VAL A 104 -4.26 7.18 -4.42
CA VAL A 104 -4.75 8.51 -4.81
C VAL A 104 -4.95 9.35 -3.56
N VAL A 105 -4.45 10.58 -3.55
CA VAL A 105 -4.62 11.53 -2.45
C VAL A 105 -5.53 12.68 -2.88
N SER A 106 -6.59 12.93 -2.11
CA SER A 106 -7.49 14.07 -2.35
C SER A 106 -6.75 15.40 -2.19
N GLY A 107 -7.08 16.37 -3.03
CA GLY A 107 -6.46 17.70 -3.04
C GLY A 107 -5.24 17.85 -3.95
N VAL A 108 -4.67 16.76 -4.49
CA VAL A 108 -3.54 16.81 -5.44
C VAL A 108 -4.00 17.30 -6.82
N ASP A 109 -3.26 18.22 -7.45
CA ASP A 109 -3.47 18.71 -8.82
C ASP A 109 -2.58 17.98 -9.83
N LYS A 110 -2.81 16.67 -9.96
CA LYS A 110 -2.23 15.79 -10.99
C LYS A 110 -3.30 14.84 -11.51
N LYS A 111 -3.42 14.64 -12.82
CA LYS A 111 -4.40 13.69 -13.38
C LYS A 111 -4.09 12.28 -12.90
N VAL A 112 -5.09 11.63 -12.31
CA VAL A 112 -4.91 10.30 -11.69
C VAL A 112 -4.65 9.23 -12.76
N TRP A 113 -5.31 9.32 -13.91
CA TRP A 113 -5.08 8.44 -15.05
C TRP A 113 -3.64 8.51 -15.56
N ASP A 114 -3.10 9.72 -15.70
CA ASP A 114 -1.74 9.94 -16.19
C ASP A 114 -0.72 9.27 -15.24
N VAL A 115 -0.91 9.38 -13.92
CA VAL A 115 -0.08 8.66 -12.93
C VAL A 115 -0.28 7.15 -13.05
N TYR A 116 -1.53 6.67 -13.10
CA TYR A 116 -1.83 5.23 -13.15
C TYR A 116 -1.27 4.55 -14.39
N ASN A 117 -1.58 5.07 -15.57
CA ASN A 117 -1.25 4.45 -16.85
C ASN A 117 0.16 4.80 -17.37
N SER A 118 0.87 5.76 -16.76
CA SER A 118 2.29 6.04 -17.06
C SER A 118 3.16 4.77 -17.03
N ALA A 119 4.19 4.73 -17.88
CA ALA A 119 5.23 3.68 -17.90
C ALA A 119 6.29 3.83 -16.78
N GLN A 120 6.11 4.78 -15.87
CA GLN A 120 7.00 5.05 -14.73
C GLN A 120 6.25 4.87 -13.41
N ALA A 121 6.99 4.47 -12.36
CA ALA A 121 6.50 4.48 -10.99
C ALA A 121 6.39 5.93 -10.45
N SER A 122 5.56 6.14 -9.43
CA SER A 122 5.36 7.44 -8.77
C SER A 122 5.58 7.28 -7.27
N ALA A 123 6.53 8.03 -6.71
CA ALA A 123 6.87 8.01 -5.29
C ALA A 123 7.25 6.61 -4.70
N GLU A 124 7.71 5.66 -5.52
CA GLU A 124 7.97 4.26 -5.13
C GLU A 124 8.94 4.12 -3.95
N PHE A 125 10.00 4.94 -3.90
CA PHE A 125 11.00 4.94 -2.83
C PHE A 125 10.77 6.04 -1.77
N VAL A 126 9.60 6.70 -1.76
CA VAL A 126 9.28 7.77 -0.81
C VAL A 126 8.50 7.16 0.36
N THR A 127 9.15 6.97 1.51
CA THR A 127 8.53 6.29 2.67
C THR A 127 7.20 6.94 3.11
N ALA A 128 7.11 8.28 3.08
CA ALA A 128 5.88 9.01 3.40
C ALA A 128 4.71 8.72 2.43
N ALA A 129 5.00 8.30 1.20
CA ALA A 129 3.99 7.93 0.21
C ALA A 129 3.35 6.56 0.49
N LEU A 130 4.04 5.69 1.23
CA LEU A 130 3.59 4.35 1.62
C LEU A 130 2.62 4.37 2.82
N ASP A 131 2.61 5.44 3.60
CA ASP A 131 1.62 5.65 4.66
C ASP A 131 0.20 5.74 4.06
N ILE A 132 -0.82 5.19 4.74
CA ILE A 132 -2.21 5.17 4.23
C ILE A 132 -2.97 6.50 4.41
N THR A 133 -2.34 7.52 4.98
CA THR A 133 -2.86 8.89 5.10
C THR A 133 -2.52 9.78 3.89
N ASN A 134 -3.06 11.00 3.93
CA ASN A 134 -2.80 12.10 3.01
C ASN A 134 -1.59 12.99 3.43
N GLN A 135 -0.81 12.61 4.45
CA GLN A 135 0.37 13.35 4.91
C GLN A 135 1.36 13.64 3.77
N HIS A 136 1.54 12.67 2.86
CA HIS A 136 2.25 12.89 1.60
C HIS A 136 1.27 13.35 0.51
N HIS A 137 1.35 14.63 0.15
CA HIS A 137 0.49 15.27 -0.85
C HIS A 137 0.87 14.94 -2.31
N ASP A 138 1.00 13.65 -2.65
CA ASP A 138 1.18 13.17 -4.01
C ASP A 138 0.56 11.78 -4.22
N HIS A 139 0.36 11.38 -5.47
CA HIS A 139 -0.12 10.05 -5.82
C HIS A 139 1.03 9.04 -5.87
N TYR A 140 0.82 7.87 -5.29
CA TYR A 140 1.80 6.77 -5.30
C TYR A 140 1.40 5.68 -6.30
N LYS A 141 2.38 5.12 -6.98
CA LYS A 141 2.25 3.93 -7.83
C LYS A 141 3.59 3.20 -7.87
N ASN A 142 3.62 1.90 -7.56
CA ASN A 142 4.83 1.09 -7.72
C ASN A 142 4.82 0.27 -9.03
N ARG A 143 5.92 -0.41 -9.28
CA ARG A 143 6.14 -1.24 -10.47
C ARG A 143 5.23 -2.47 -10.59
N VAL A 144 4.50 -2.87 -9.54
CA VAL A 144 3.52 -3.97 -9.62
C VAL A 144 2.41 -3.62 -10.61
N VAL A 145 1.90 -2.38 -10.61
CA VAL A 145 0.84 -1.94 -11.54
C VAL A 145 1.28 -2.04 -13.00
N MET A 146 2.59 -1.91 -13.26
CA MET A 146 3.15 -1.97 -14.61
C MET A 146 3.54 -3.39 -15.03
N ASN A 147 3.77 -4.28 -14.06
CA ASN A 147 4.19 -5.67 -14.24
C ASN A 147 3.13 -6.63 -13.67
N TRP A 148 1.85 -6.33 -13.92
CA TRP A 148 0.71 -6.98 -13.30
C TRP A 148 0.73 -8.49 -13.50
N ASP A 149 0.97 -8.95 -14.72
CA ASP A 149 1.02 -10.37 -15.11
C ASP A 149 2.18 -11.12 -14.42
N ASN A 150 3.30 -10.43 -14.13
CA ASN A 150 4.45 -11.02 -13.44
C ASN A 150 4.21 -11.16 -11.93
N PHE A 151 3.48 -10.20 -11.34
CA PHE A 151 2.99 -10.33 -9.96
C PHE A 151 1.88 -11.39 -9.86
N ASN A 152 1.04 -11.51 -10.90
CA ASN A 152 -0.08 -12.43 -11.02
C ASN A 152 -1.00 -12.42 -9.77
N PRO A 153 -1.65 -11.27 -9.48
CA PRO A 153 -2.49 -11.13 -8.30
C PRO A 153 -3.72 -12.05 -8.38
N SER A 154 -4.03 -12.69 -7.26
CA SER A 154 -5.25 -13.48 -7.06
C SER A 154 -6.44 -12.59 -6.69
N GLN A 155 -6.19 -11.55 -5.89
CA GLN A 155 -7.20 -10.60 -5.47
C GLN A 155 -6.70 -9.16 -5.55
N ALA A 156 -7.61 -8.25 -5.86
CA ALA A 156 -7.39 -6.81 -5.76
C ALA A 156 -8.42 -6.20 -4.80
N LYS A 157 -8.04 -5.15 -4.07
CA LYS A 157 -8.89 -4.49 -3.08
C LYS A 157 -8.75 -2.98 -3.18
N VAL A 158 -9.88 -2.28 -3.20
CA VAL A 158 -9.94 -0.82 -3.08
C VAL A 158 -10.47 -0.45 -1.71
N ILE A 159 -9.75 0.41 -0.98
CA ILE A 159 -10.18 0.95 0.32
C ILE A 159 -10.19 2.47 0.25
N LEU A 160 -11.24 3.09 0.80
CA LEU A 160 -11.31 4.52 1.03
C LEU A 160 -11.02 4.84 2.49
N TYR A 161 -10.11 5.78 2.75
CA TYR A 161 -9.74 6.22 4.09
C TYR A 161 -10.08 7.69 4.32
N GLU A 162 -10.54 7.99 5.54
CA GLU A 162 -10.76 9.35 6.07
C GLU A 162 -10.16 9.36 7.48
N GLY A 163 -9.17 10.22 7.75
CA GLY A 163 -8.45 10.27 9.02
C GLY A 163 -7.80 8.93 9.41
N ALA A 164 -7.17 8.24 8.46
CA ALA A 164 -6.64 6.86 8.59
C ALA A 164 -7.69 5.74 8.86
N VAL A 165 -8.98 6.07 8.96
CA VAL A 165 -10.05 5.09 9.20
C VAL A 165 -10.68 4.66 7.88
N ALA A 166 -10.75 3.35 7.63
CA ALA A 166 -11.41 2.80 6.45
C ALA A 166 -12.93 3.06 6.48
N LYS A 167 -13.49 3.60 5.39
CA LYS A 167 -14.92 3.98 5.26
C LYS A 167 -15.71 3.10 4.29
N LYS A 168 -15.06 2.65 3.21
CA LYS A 168 -15.63 1.73 2.20
C LYS A 168 -14.54 0.78 1.72
N SER A 169 -14.91 -0.45 1.38
CA SER A 169 -14.00 -1.48 0.88
C SER A 169 -14.66 -2.35 -0.19
N LEU A 170 -13.93 -2.62 -1.27
CA LEU A 170 -14.33 -3.46 -2.40
C LEU A 170 -13.22 -4.49 -2.64
N VAL A 171 -13.54 -5.76 -2.83
CA VAL A 171 -12.59 -6.84 -3.16
C VAL A 171 -13.01 -7.51 -4.46
N PHE A 172 -12.04 -7.66 -5.37
CA PHE A 172 -12.19 -8.21 -6.70
C PHE A 172 -11.34 -9.46 -6.86
N ASP A 173 -11.80 -10.40 -7.69
CA ASP A 173 -11.00 -11.50 -8.22
C ASP A 173 -10.06 -10.97 -9.31
N ALA A 174 -8.77 -10.91 -9.01
CA ALA A 174 -7.74 -10.44 -9.93
C ALA A 174 -7.14 -11.57 -10.79
N SER A 175 -7.57 -12.82 -10.59
CA SER A 175 -7.03 -13.98 -11.33
C SER A 175 -7.22 -13.81 -12.84
N GLY A 176 -6.12 -13.88 -13.61
CA GLY A 176 -6.13 -13.70 -15.07
C GLY A 176 -6.56 -12.32 -15.56
N THR A 177 -6.49 -11.29 -14.71
CA THR A 177 -6.78 -9.90 -15.06
C THR A 177 -5.51 -9.17 -15.52
N ASP A 178 -5.68 -8.02 -16.17
CA ASP A 178 -4.60 -7.05 -16.41
C ASP A 178 -4.81 -5.79 -15.55
N LYS A 179 -3.84 -4.86 -15.57
CA LYS A 179 -3.87 -3.60 -14.82
C LYS A 179 -5.06 -2.67 -15.15
N LEU A 180 -5.81 -2.90 -16.23
CA LEU A 180 -6.94 -2.08 -16.68
C LEU A 180 -8.30 -2.76 -16.45
N ASN A 181 -8.36 -4.09 -16.42
CA ASN A 181 -9.62 -4.86 -16.44
C ASN A 181 -10.03 -5.48 -15.08
N TRP A 182 -9.14 -5.51 -14.08
CA TRP A 182 -9.43 -6.09 -12.76
C TRP A 182 -10.56 -5.41 -11.99
N TYR A 183 -10.74 -4.10 -12.18
CA TYR A 183 -11.86 -3.35 -11.62
C TYR A 183 -13.05 -3.43 -12.58
N SER A 184 -13.87 -4.47 -12.43
CA SER A 184 -15.08 -4.68 -13.21
C SER A 184 -16.17 -5.34 -12.34
N GLU A 185 -17.45 -5.15 -12.69
CA GLU A 185 -18.58 -5.77 -11.97
C GLU A 185 -18.44 -7.30 -11.94
N ALA A 186 -18.04 -7.90 -13.07
CA ALA A 186 -17.85 -9.34 -13.21
C ALA A 186 -16.76 -9.92 -12.30
N LYS A 187 -15.79 -9.09 -11.86
CA LYS A 187 -14.73 -9.50 -10.90
C LYS A 187 -15.06 -9.15 -9.46
N LEU A 188 -16.09 -8.36 -9.17
CA LEU A 188 -16.41 -7.91 -7.81
C LEU A 188 -16.89 -9.09 -6.94
N SER A 189 -16.06 -9.48 -5.98
CA SER A 189 -16.24 -10.67 -5.15
C SER A 189 -16.90 -10.35 -3.81
N THR A 190 -16.46 -9.31 -3.12
CA THR A 190 -17.11 -8.79 -1.91
C THR A 190 -17.13 -7.26 -1.92
N SER A 191 -18.14 -6.67 -1.29
CA SER A 191 -18.22 -5.22 -1.15
C SER A 191 -18.87 -4.84 0.17
N SER A 192 -18.51 -3.69 0.74
CA SER A 192 -19.19 -3.10 1.91
C SER A 192 -20.55 -2.46 1.56
N CYS A 193 -21.25 -3.02 0.57
CA CYS A 193 -22.44 -2.47 -0.07
C CYS A 193 -23.39 -3.60 -0.47
N LEU A 194 -24.69 -3.31 -0.53
CA LEU A 194 -25.63 -4.21 -1.20
C LEU A 194 -25.50 -4.01 -2.71
N ILE A 195 -25.46 -5.13 -3.45
CA ILE A 195 -25.46 -5.16 -4.92
C ILE A 195 -26.64 -6.02 -5.37
N SER A 196 -27.70 -5.43 -5.94
CA SER A 196 -28.70 -6.20 -6.67
C SER A 196 -28.21 -6.43 -8.10
N ARG A 197 -28.09 -7.70 -8.51
CA ARG A 197 -27.66 -8.10 -9.86
C ARG A 197 -28.73 -7.83 -10.95
N GLN A 198 -29.39 -6.67 -10.90
CA GLN A 198 -30.45 -6.28 -11.84
C GLN A 198 -29.91 -5.42 -12.99
N LYS A 199 -29.22 -6.10 -13.92
CA LYS A 199 -29.40 -5.93 -15.37
C LYS A 199 -29.50 -4.49 -15.93
N GLN A 200 -28.62 -3.58 -15.52
CA GLN A 200 -28.39 -2.30 -16.23
C GLN A 200 -26.91 -2.10 -16.53
N LYS A 201 -26.62 -1.50 -17.69
CA LYS A 201 -25.30 -1.47 -18.36
C LYS A 201 -24.38 -0.40 -17.75
N ASN A 202 -23.94 -0.61 -16.51
CA ASN A 202 -23.17 0.40 -15.78
C ASN A 202 -21.65 0.16 -15.87
N LEU A 203 -20.89 1.19 -16.29
CA LEU A 203 -19.50 1.07 -16.75
C LEU A 203 -18.42 0.95 -15.64
N PHE A 204 -18.43 -0.13 -14.85
CA PHE A 204 -17.28 -0.45 -13.98
C PHE A 204 -15.99 -0.63 -14.80
N SER A 205 -15.15 0.41 -14.84
CA SER A 205 -13.89 0.44 -15.58
C SER A 205 -12.93 1.47 -14.99
N ILE A 206 -11.62 1.18 -15.06
CA ILE A 206 -10.53 2.09 -14.69
C ILE A 206 -10.33 3.20 -15.74
N ARG A 207 -10.67 2.88 -16.99
CA ARG A 207 -10.71 3.81 -18.11
C ARG A 207 -12.17 4.20 -18.35
N ALA A 208 -12.53 5.45 -18.04
CA ALA A 208 -13.74 6.01 -18.62
C ALA A 208 -13.41 6.54 -20.02
N ASP A 209 -13.83 5.80 -21.04
CA ASP A 209 -14.11 6.37 -22.36
C ASP A 209 -15.49 7.02 -22.29
N VAL A 210 -15.55 8.35 -22.48
CA VAL A 210 -16.81 9.06 -22.71
C VAL A 210 -16.61 10.12 -23.79
N ALA A 211 -17.36 9.98 -24.88
CA ALA A 211 -17.75 11.10 -25.72
C ALA A 211 -19.06 11.73 -25.23
N GLU A 212 -19.96 10.93 -24.64
CA GLU A 212 -21.20 11.34 -23.95
C GLU A 212 -21.51 10.37 -22.78
N PRO A 213 -22.30 10.75 -21.74
CA PRO A 213 -22.25 10.10 -20.42
C PRO A 213 -23.37 9.10 -20.09
N THR A 214 -23.00 7.89 -19.62
CA THR A 214 -23.84 6.98 -18.82
C THR A 214 -22.99 6.27 -17.74
N ALA A 215 -23.49 6.16 -16.49
CA ALA A 215 -22.78 5.70 -15.26
C ALA A 215 -22.33 4.21 -15.28
N GLU A 216 -21.61 3.59 -14.33
CA GLU A 216 -21.14 3.89 -12.96
C GLU A 216 -19.60 3.82 -12.88
N VAL A 217 -18.93 4.53 -11.99
CA VAL A 217 -17.58 5.07 -12.28
C VAL A 217 -16.45 4.61 -11.33
N PHE A 218 -15.29 4.23 -11.90
CA PHE A 218 -13.92 4.40 -11.33
C PHE A 218 -13.04 5.12 -12.36
N SER A 219 -13.51 6.27 -12.84
CA SER A 219 -12.77 7.09 -13.78
C SER A 219 -11.58 7.73 -13.08
N LEU A 220 -10.38 7.47 -13.61
CA LEU A 220 -9.19 8.26 -13.33
C LEU A 220 -9.01 9.40 -14.35
N THR A 221 -9.80 9.40 -15.44
CA THR A 221 -9.74 10.37 -16.55
C THR A 221 -10.58 11.60 -16.20
N GLY A 222 -9.93 12.59 -15.58
CA GLY A 222 -10.57 13.79 -15.06
C GLY A 222 -11.06 14.78 -16.11
N THR A 223 -12.21 14.51 -16.74
CA THR A 223 -13.03 15.50 -17.46
C THR A 223 -14.30 15.80 -16.67
N THR A 224 -14.49 17.08 -16.34
CA THR A 224 -15.62 17.62 -15.57
C THR A 224 -16.92 17.58 -16.35
N VAL A 225 -17.87 16.73 -15.96
CA VAL A 225 -19.31 17.07 -15.98
C VAL A 225 -19.99 16.46 -14.76
N ALA A 226 -20.78 17.25 -14.03
CA ALA A 226 -21.53 16.78 -12.88
C ALA A 226 -22.81 16.04 -13.34
N VAL A 227 -22.72 14.72 -13.56
CA VAL A 227 -23.89 13.86 -13.82
C VAL A 227 -23.90 12.70 -12.82
N GLY A 228 -24.79 12.80 -11.83
CA GLY A 228 -24.97 11.80 -10.79
C GLY A 228 -26.44 11.62 -10.44
N LEU A 229 -27.27 11.21 -11.40
CA LEU A 229 -28.70 10.94 -11.19
C LEU A 229 -29.20 9.80 -12.10
N MET A 230 -29.52 8.66 -11.47
CA MET A 230 -30.82 7.93 -11.45
C MET A 230 -31.78 7.87 -12.67
N PRO A 231 -32.73 6.90 -12.72
CA PRO A 231 -33.00 5.73 -11.83
C PRO A 231 -32.92 4.40 -12.65
N VAL A 232 -33.37 3.19 -12.28
CA VAL A 232 -34.32 2.64 -11.26
C VAL A 232 -33.85 1.23 -10.84
N GLY A 233 -34.30 0.69 -9.69
CA GLY A 233 -34.32 -0.75 -9.38
C GLY A 233 -33.00 -1.41 -8.96
N GLY A 234 -31.86 -0.79 -9.28
CA GLY A 234 -30.53 -1.24 -8.83
C GLY A 234 -30.16 -0.74 -7.43
N ASN A 235 -29.93 -1.65 -6.49
CA ASN A 235 -29.17 -1.36 -5.28
C ASN A 235 -27.69 -1.51 -5.62
N CYS A 236 -26.98 -0.43 -5.92
CA CYS A 236 -25.51 -0.40 -5.99
C CYS A 236 -25.02 0.78 -5.15
N CYS A 237 -23.99 0.60 -4.32
CA CYS A 237 -23.51 1.61 -3.34
C CYS A 237 -22.04 2.03 -3.53
N CYS A 238 -21.36 1.39 -4.49
CA CYS A 238 -19.92 1.41 -4.65
C CYS A 238 -19.38 2.56 -5.51
N MET A 239 -20.17 3.61 -5.75
CA MET A 239 -19.73 4.69 -6.64
C MET A 239 -18.54 5.45 -6.00
N VAL A 240 -17.39 5.41 -6.66
CA VAL A 240 -16.18 6.14 -6.23
C VAL A 240 -15.73 7.06 -7.35
N LEU A 241 -15.96 8.36 -7.19
CA LEU A 241 -15.63 9.33 -8.22
C LEU A 241 -14.32 10.03 -7.88
N VAL A 242 -13.33 9.88 -8.77
CA VAL A 242 -12.01 10.52 -8.68
C VAL A 242 -11.92 11.61 -9.74
N GLY A 243 -12.64 12.70 -9.50
CA GLY A 243 -12.82 13.79 -10.47
C GLY A 243 -12.03 15.05 -10.14
N LYS A 244 -11.48 15.71 -11.16
CA LYS A 244 -11.03 17.10 -11.08
C LYS A 244 -12.27 17.97 -10.85
N GLN A 245 -12.35 18.67 -9.73
CA GLN A 245 -13.43 19.63 -9.47
C GLN A 245 -13.14 20.98 -10.17
N PRO A 246 -14.12 21.91 -10.27
CA PRO A 246 -13.89 23.25 -10.83
C PRO A 246 -12.71 24.00 -10.18
N SER A 247 -12.41 23.70 -8.92
CA SER A 247 -11.25 24.17 -8.16
C SER A 247 -9.91 23.49 -8.51
N ARG A 248 -9.81 22.88 -9.69
CA ARG A 248 -8.63 22.21 -10.30
C ARG A 248 -8.05 20.99 -9.57
N ARG A 249 -8.44 20.69 -8.32
CA ARG A 249 -7.91 19.56 -7.55
C ARG A 249 -8.78 18.31 -7.68
N ASN A 250 -8.18 17.13 -7.59
CA ASN A 250 -8.93 15.88 -7.49
C ASN A 250 -9.62 15.77 -6.12
N LYS A 251 -10.80 15.16 -6.08
CA LYS A 251 -11.40 14.63 -4.85
C LYS A 251 -11.80 13.18 -5.05
N VAL A 252 -11.61 12.37 -4.03
CA VAL A 252 -12.17 11.02 -3.92
C VAL A 252 -13.52 11.13 -3.22
N LEU A 253 -14.62 10.94 -3.97
CA LEU A 253 -15.99 11.04 -3.47
C LEU A 253 -16.62 9.66 -3.29
N TYR A 254 -17.46 9.50 -2.26
CA TYR A 254 -18.20 8.26 -2.01
C TYR A 254 -19.58 8.51 -1.40
N SER A 255 -20.51 7.55 -1.53
CA SER A 255 -21.80 7.60 -0.83
C SER A 255 -21.66 7.22 0.64
N LYS A 256 -22.11 8.09 1.55
CA LYS A 256 -22.24 7.78 2.99
C LYS A 256 -23.33 6.74 3.27
N LEU A 257 -24.30 6.59 2.36
CA LEU A 257 -25.41 5.64 2.50
C LEU A 257 -24.94 4.19 2.25
N SER A 258 -25.83 3.24 2.54
CA SER A 258 -25.74 1.83 2.09
C SER A 258 -26.18 1.64 0.64
N THR A 259 -26.61 2.71 -0.04
CA THR A 259 -27.04 2.81 -1.44
C THR A 259 -26.26 3.92 -2.16
N TYR A 260 -26.46 4.09 -3.47
CA TYR A 260 -25.94 5.24 -4.22
C TYR A 260 -26.52 6.56 -3.68
N THR A 261 -25.93 7.68 -4.10
CA THR A 261 -26.51 9.00 -3.85
C THR A 261 -26.22 9.96 -5.00
N ASN A 262 -27.00 11.04 -5.07
CA ASN A 262 -26.75 12.13 -6.01
C ASN A 262 -25.55 12.95 -5.52
N TRP A 263 -24.56 13.19 -6.40
CA TRP A 263 -23.35 13.95 -6.05
C TRP A 263 -23.62 15.41 -5.66
N ASN A 264 -24.78 15.95 -6.01
CA ASN A 264 -25.24 17.27 -5.60
C ASN A 264 -25.90 17.27 -4.20
N THR A 265 -26.21 16.09 -3.63
CA THR A 265 -26.79 15.95 -2.29
C THR A 265 -25.68 15.88 -1.23
N ASN A 266 -25.03 17.02 -0.99
CA ASN A 266 -23.85 17.18 -0.11
C ASN A 266 -23.93 16.43 1.24
N ALA A 267 -25.11 16.37 1.87
CA ALA A 267 -25.31 15.65 3.13
C ALA A 267 -24.91 14.16 3.04
N ASN A 268 -25.25 13.51 1.92
CA ASN A 268 -25.04 12.09 1.66
C ASN A 268 -23.69 11.77 1.01
N VAL A 269 -22.94 12.78 0.55
CA VAL A 269 -21.62 12.60 -0.07
C VAL A 269 -20.53 12.70 0.99
N GLY A 270 -19.64 11.71 1.02
CA GLY A 270 -18.39 11.74 1.76
C GLY A 270 -17.21 12.10 0.84
N VAL A 271 -16.16 12.66 1.43
CA VAL A 271 -14.88 12.91 0.76
C VAL A 271 -13.83 12.09 1.50
N ALA A 272 -13.19 11.15 0.82
CA ALA A 272 -12.09 10.39 1.40
C ALA A 272 -10.78 11.17 1.23
N ASP A 273 -9.89 11.08 2.20
CA ASP A 273 -8.52 11.60 2.12
C ASP A 273 -7.70 10.81 1.10
N VAL A 274 -7.90 9.49 1.10
CA VAL A 274 -7.12 8.52 0.33
C VAL A 274 -8.02 7.46 -0.30
N LEU A 275 -7.70 7.11 -1.55
CA LEU A 275 -8.08 5.84 -2.16
C LEU A 275 -6.82 4.98 -2.29
N ALA A 276 -6.82 3.81 -1.66
CA ALA A 276 -5.72 2.85 -1.73
C ALA A 276 -6.13 1.62 -2.51
N VAL A 277 -5.26 1.16 -3.42
CA VAL A 277 -5.39 -0.11 -4.14
C VAL A 277 -4.34 -1.08 -3.64
N PHE A 278 -4.82 -2.23 -3.22
CA PHE A 278 -4.06 -3.34 -2.67
C PHE A 278 -4.21 -4.59 -3.54
N VAL A 279 -3.20 -5.45 -3.58
CA VAL A 279 -3.26 -6.76 -4.25
C VAL A 279 -2.56 -7.86 -3.44
N MET A 280 -2.89 -9.13 -3.71
CA MET A 280 -2.20 -10.31 -3.17
C MET A 280 -2.22 -11.53 -4.09
#